data_AF-A0A9E0RV47-F1
#
_entry.id   AF-A0A9E0RV47-F1
#
_cell.length_a   1.000
_cell.length_b   1.000
_cell.length_c   1.000
_cell.angle_alpha   90.00
_cell.angle_beta   90.00
_cell.angle_gamma   90.00
#
_symmetry.space_group_name_H-M   'P 1'
#
loop_
_entity.id
_entity.type
_entity.pdbx_description
1 polymer ?
#
loop_
_entity_poly.entity_id
_entity_poly.type
_entity_poly.pdbx_seq_one_letter_code
_entity_poly.pdbx_strand_id
1 'polypeptide(L)'
;VMIEGPSGLRAIEPIGREGPVYHVSRRRLEWPNGAIASVFSAEDADSLRGPQFDAAWCDEVAAWPDGEAVWDTLQMGLRLGDAPRCVATTTPRPTPLIRRLVNGEASVSRGRTSDNAAHLSAGFLAHVERQYGGTVLARQELDGELIEDVQGALWTCSMIEAARVVQAPDRLDDLVVAIDPPATSHDHADTCGIIAVGLAEVPGYGRKCFVLADASVQGLRPLDWGARVSALAARLGFVVDTPRTGHSGQLGLA
;
A
#
# COMPACT_ATOMS: atom_id res chain seq x y z
N VAL A 1 -19.90 -3.07 -11.68
CA VAL A 1 -18.81 -2.45 -12.46
C VAL A 1 -18.53 -3.24 -13.73
N MET A 2 -18.20 -4.53 -13.64
CA MET A 2 -17.80 -5.38 -14.78
C MET A 2 -18.80 -5.49 -15.95
N ILE A 3 -20.12 -5.44 -15.69
CA ILE A 3 -21.14 -5.70 -16.73
C ILE A 3 -21.69 -4.41 -17.33
N GLU A 4 -22.28 -3.55 -16.49
CA GLU A 4 -23.03 -2.36 -16.93
C GLU A 4 -22.27 -1.04 -16.71
N GLY A 5 -21.05 -1.08 -16.16
CA GLY A 5 -20.25 0.13 -15.95
C GLY A 5 -19.78 0.76 -17.27
N PRO A 6 -19.26 2.01 -17.24
CA PRO A 6 -18.75 2.69 -18.44
C PRO A 6 -17.65 1.92 -19.20
N SER A 7 -16.86 1.12 -18.47
CA SER A 7 -15.85 0.20 -19.02
C SER A 7 -16.27 -1.28 -18.89
N GLY A 8 -17.55 -1.54 -18.61
CA GLY A 8 -18.08 -2.89 -18.48
C GLY A 8 -18.30 -3.55 -19.85
N LEU A 9 -18.44 -4.88 -19.85
CA LEU A 9 -18.57 -5.70 -21.06
C LEU A 9 -19.64 -5.17 -22.02
N ARG A 10 -20.80 -4.71 -21.51
CA ARG A 10 -21.88 -4.18 -22.36
C ARG A 10 -21.55 -2.84 -23.03
N ALA A 11 -20.65 -2.04 -22.43
CA ALA A 11 -20.24 -0.74 -22.96
C ALA A 11 -19.09 -0.85 -23.96
N ILE A 12 -18.18 -1.80 -23.77
CA ILE A 12 -17.00 -1.99 -24.63
C ILE A 12 -17.25 -2.92 -25.82
N GLU A 13 -18.25 -3.81 -25.75
CA GLU A 13 -18.61 -4.72 -26.85
C GLU A 13 -19.73 -4.25 -27.80
N PRO A 14 -19.74 -3.00 -28.31
CA PRO A 14 -20.53 -2.70 -29.50
C PRO A 14 -19.71 -2.09 -30.67
N ILE A 15 -18.47 -2.54 -30.91
CA ILE A 15 -17.79 -2.22 -32.18
C ILE A 15 -18.21 -3.27 -33.24
N GLY A 16 -19.46 -3.16 -33.73
CA GLY A 16 -19.92 -3.79 -34.98
C GLY A 16 -20.88 -5.00 -34.90
N ARG A 17 -21.39 -5.41 -33.72
CA ARG A 17 -22.39 -6.49 -33.55
C ARG A 17 -23.44 -6.13 -32.50
N GLU A 18 -24.55 -6.89 -32.46
CA GLU A 18 -25.44 -6.92 -31.30
C GLU A 18 -24.62 -7.30 -30.05
N GLY A 19 -24.65 -6.45 -29.02
CA GLY A 19 -23.92 -6.67 -27.76
C GLY A 19 -24.60 -7.70 -26.86
N PRO A 20 -23.95 -8.10 -25.75
CA PRO A 20 -24.52 -9.11 -24.87
C PRO A 20 -25.71 -8.61 -24.05
N VAL A 21 -26.62 -9.53 -23.73
CA VAL A 21 -27.83 -9.30 -22.93
C VAL A 21 -27.62 -9.81 -21.51
N TYR A 22 -27.80 -8.93 -20.53
CA TYR A 22 -27.70 -9.30 -19.12
C TYR A 22 -29.06 -9.66 -18.53
N HIS A 23 -29.21 -10.90 -18.08
CA HIS A 23 -30.39 -11.42 -17.39
C HIS A 23 -30.16 -11.39 -15.87
N VAL A 24 -30.55 -10.29 -15.22
CA VAL A 24 -30.33 -10.04 -13.78
C VAL A 24 -30.86 -11.18 -12.90
N SER A 25 -32.08 -11.66 -13.14
CA SER A 25 -32.71 -12.72 -12.34
C SER A 25 -32.00 -14.06 -12.43
N ARG A 26 -31.28 -14.31 -13.54
CA ARG A 26 -30.48 -15.52 -13.77
C ARG A 26 -29.00 -15.31 -13.44
N ARG A 27 -28.59 -14.09 -13.08
CA ARG A 27 -27.19 -13.68 -12.89
C ARG A 27 -26.32 -14.13 -14.07
N ARG A 28 -26.78 -13.85 -15.29
CA ARG A 28 -26.17 -14.40 -16.50
C ARG A 28 -26.11 -13.38 -17.63
N LEU A 29 -24.98 -13.28 -18.29
CA LEU A 29 -24.72 -12.48 -19.48
C LEU A 29 -24.63 -13.41 -20.69
N GLU A 30 -25.36 -13.10 -21.75
CA GLU A 30 -25.48 -13.97 -22.94
C GLU A 30 -25.12 -13.18 -24.21
N TRP A 31 -24.26 -13.77 -25.05
CA TRP A 31 -23.86 -13.20 -26.33
C TRP A 31 -24.63 -13.83 -27.49
N PRO A 32 -24.84 -13.11 -28.61
CA PRO A 32 -25.52 -13.66 -29.79
C PRO A 32 -24.85 -14.89 -30.40
N ASN A 33 -23.55 -15.09 -30.16
CA ASN A 33 -22.80 -16.27 -30.61
C ASN A 33 -23.00 -17.52 -29.71
N GLY A 34 -23.84 -17.41 -28.66
CA GLY A 34 -24.10 -18.49 -27.70
C GLY A 34 -23.13 -18.54 -26.51
N ALA A 35 -22.13 -17.66 -26.44
CA ALA A 35 -21.28 -17.55 -25.25
C ALA A 35 -22.10 -17.06 -24.05
N ILE A 36 -21.72 -17.52 -22.87
CA ILE A 36 -22.45 -17.30 -21.62
C ILE A 36 -21.45 -17.01 -20.50
N ALA A 37 -21.71 -15.98 -19.69
CA ALA A 37 -21.00 -15.74 -18.45
C ALA A 37 -21.99 -15.71 -17.29
N SER A 38 -21.72 -16.50 -16.25
CA SER A 38 -22.49 -16.52 -15.01
C SER A 38 -21.81 -15.65 -13.95
N VAL A 39 -22.58 -14.94 -13.15
CA VAL A 39 -22.09 -13.97 -12.17
C VAL A 39 -22.21 -14.55 -10.77
N PHE A 40 -21.09 -14.58 -10.06
CA PHE A 40 -20.97 -15.10 -8.70
C PHE A 40 -20.43 -14.02 -7.75
N SER A 41 -20.78 -14.13 -6.47
CA SER A 41 -20.21 -13.28 -5.42
C SER A 41 -19.07 -14.02 -4.73
N ALA A 42 -17.97 -13.34 -4.47
CA ALA A 42 -16.89 -13.87 -3.63
C ALA A 42 -17.27 -13.99 -2.14
N GLU A 43 -18.43 -13.45 -1.74
CA GLU A 43 -18.96 -13.65 -0.38
C GLU A 43 -19.59 -15.04 -0.18
N ASP A 44 -19.88 -15.76 -1.27
CA ASP A 44 -20.52 -17.08 -1.25
C ASP A 44 -19.72 -18.06 -2.11
N ALA A 45 -18.67 -18.63 -1.51
CA ALA A 45 -17.82 -19.64 -2.15
C ALA A 45 -18.60 -20.89 -2.57
N ASP A 46 -19.64 -21.28 -1.81
CA ASP A 46 -20.42 -22.47 -2.10
C ASP A 46 -21.25 -22.34 -3.38
N SER A 47 -21.61 -21.11 -3.77
CA SER A 47 -22.26 -20.86 -5.07
C SER A 47 -21.44 -21.29 -6.28
N LEU A 48 -20.12 -21.42 -6.14
CA LEU A 48 -19.21 -21.91 -7.19
C LEU A 48 -19.14 -23.45 -7.24
N ARG A 49 -19.76 -24.17 -6.29
CA ARG A 49 -19.78 -25.64 -6.30
C ARG A 49 -20.81 -26.17 -7.29
N GLY A 50 -20.33 -26.90 -8.30
CA GLY A 50 -21.18 -27.55 -9.31
C GLY A 50 -21.07 -26.92 -10.70
N PRO A 51 -21.11 -25.58 -10.84
CA PRO A 51 -20.76 -24.89 -12.08
C PRO A 51 -19.37 -25.29 -12.61
N GLN A 52 -19.21 -25.21 -13.92
CA GLN A 52 -17.96 -25.50 -14.61
C GLN A 52 -17.71 -24.43 -15.66
N PHE A 53 -16.45 -24.06 -15.83
CA PHE A 53 -16.04 -22.92 -16.63
C PHE A 53 -14.82 -23.27 -17.48
N ASP A 54 -14.72 -22.62 -18.63
CA ASP A 54 -13.52 -22.54 -19.48
C ASP A 54 -12.76 -21.22 -19.24
N ALA A 55 -13.45 -20.16 -18.79
CA ALA A 55 -12.83 -18.90 -18.42
C ALA A 55 -13.44 -18.27 -17.15
N ALA A 56 -12.63 -17.51 -16.42
CA ALA A 56 -13.09 -16.68 -15.30
C ALA A 56 -12.42 -15.30 -15.30
N TRP A 57 -13.21 -14.27 -14.96
CA TRP A 57 -12.70 -12.95 -14.61
C TRP A 57 -13.08 -12.65 -13.15
N CYS A 58 -12.06 -12.55 -12.31
CA CYS A 58 -12.15 -12.33 -10.88
C CYS A 58 -11.77 -10.88 -10.56
N ASP A 59 -12.75 -10.05 -10.22
CA ASP A 59 -12.53 -8.64 -9.92
C ASP A 59 -12.38 -8.38 -8.42
N GLU A 60 -11.55 -7.39 -8.08
CA GLU A 60 -11.15 -7.01 -6.72
C GLU A 60 -10.78 -8.19 -5.80
N VAL A 61 -9.97 -9.11 -6.32
CA VAL A 61 -9.56 -10.34 -5.60
C VAL A 61 -8.88 -10.08 -4.25
N ALA A 62 -8.25 -8.92 -4.06
CA ALA A 62 -7.65 -8.56 -2.78
C ALA A 62 -8.68 -8.16 -1.70
N ALA A 63 -9.92 -7.87 -2.08
CA ALA A 63 -11.01 -7.48 -1.18
C ALA A 63 -11.93 -8.65 -0.79
N TRP A 64 -11.66 -9.86 -1.28
CA TRP A 64 -12.49 -11.03 -1.00
C TRP A 64 -12.39 -11.46 0.47
N PRO A 65 -13.51 -11.69 1.19
CA PRO A 65 -13.48 -12.05 2.61
C PRO A 65 -12.71 -13.34 2.91
N ASP A 66 -12.93 -14.38 2.10
CA ASP A 66 -12.23 -15.67 2.18
C ASP A 66 -11.64 -16.03 0.80
N GLY A 67 -10.66 -15.23 0.39
CA GLY A 67 -10.12 -15.29 -0.97
C GLY A 67 -9.57 -16.67 -1.36
N GLU A 68 -8.87 -17.36 -0.45
CA GLU A 68 -8.29 -18.67 -0.76
C GLU A 68 -9.36 -19.75 -0.96
N ALA A 69 -10.39 -19.80 -0.10
CA ALA A 69 -11.47 -20.79 -0.25
C ALA A 69 -12.31 -20.55 -1.51
N VAL A 70 -12.61 -19.28 -1.83
CA VAL A 70 -13.33 -18.91 -3.06
C VAL A 70 -12.50 -19.29 -4.28
N TRP A 71 -11.21 -18.94 -4.28
CA TRP A 71 -10.32 -19.25 -5.38
C TRP A 71 -10.17 -20.76 -5.58
N ASP A 72 -9.93 -21.52 -4.52
CA ASP A 72 -9.75 -22.97 -4.63
C ASP A 72 -11.02 -23.65 -5.15
N THR A 73 -12.20 -23.19 -4.72
CA THR A 73 -13.47 -23.68 -5.25
C THR A 73 -13.64 -23.35 -6.74
N LEU A 74 -13.30 -22.12 -7.15
CA LEU A 74 -13.31 -21.71 -8.56
C LEU A 74 -12.36 -22.58 -9.41
N GLN A 75 -11.14 -22.82 -8.92
CA GLN A 75 -10.13 -23.60 -9.64
C GLN A 75 -10.63 -25.04 -9.91
N MET A 76 -11.41 -25.63 -8.99
CA MET A 76 -12.02 -26.95 -9.22
C MET A 76 -13.11 -26.93 -10.31
N GLY A 77 -13.73 -25.77 -10.56
CA GLY A 77 -14.72 -25.54 -11.60
C GLY A 77 -14.13 -25.14 -12.96
N LEU A 78 -12.93 -24.55 -13.00
CA LEU A 78 -12.20 -24.17 -14.22
C LEU A 78 -11.57 -25.39 -14.89
N ARG A 79 -12.39 -26.16 -15.62
CA ARG A 79 -11.99 -27.46 -16.18
C ARG A 79 -12.59 -27.79 -17.55
N LEU A 80 -13.22 -26.81 -18.20
CA LEU A 80 -13.74 -26.98 -19.55
C LEU A 80 -12.75 -26.46 -20.60
N GLY A 81 -12.78 -27.07 -21.79
CA GLY A 81 -11.89 -26.72 -22.90
C GLY A 81 -10.46 -27.23 -22.71
N ASP A 82 -9.61 -26.98 -23.73
CA ASP A 82 -8.23 -27.47 -23.75
C ASP A 82 -7.26 -26.61 -22.92
N ALA A 83 -7.63 -25.36 -22.64
CA ALA A 83 -6.79 -24.39 -21.96
C ALA A 83 -7.63 -23.41 -21.12
N PRO A 84 -8.19 -23.85 -19.98
CA PRO A 84 -8.97 -22.98 -19.12
C PRO A 84 -8.11 -21.80 -18.61
N ARG A 85 -8.69 -20.59 -18.56
CA ARG A 85 -7.98 -19.36 -18.18
C ARG A 85 -8.70 -18.61 -17.08
N CYS A 86 -7.94 -17.96 -16.21
CA CYS A 86 -8.45 -17.05 -15.21
C CYS A 86 -7.70 -15.72 -15.28
N VAL A 87 -8.42 -14.61 -15.18
CA VAL A 87 -7.87 -13.26 -15.05
C VAL A 87 -8.30 -12.71 -13.70
N ALA A 88 -7.33 -12.26 -12.90
CA ALA A 88 -7.57 -11.60 -11.62
C ALA A 88 -7.19 -10.12 -11.71
N THR A 89 -8.13 -9.22 -11.42
CA THR A 89 -7.92 -7.77 -11.38
C THR A 89 -8.09 -7.26 -9.95
N THR A 90 -7.23 -6.34 -9.50
CA THR A 90 -7.34 -5.74 -8.17
C THR A 90 -6.37 -4.57 -7.99
N THR A 91 -6.66 -3.70 -7.03
CA THR A 91 -5.61 -2.91 -6.37
C THR A 91 -4.86 -3.79 -5.36
N PRO A 92 -3.53 -3.95 -5.48
CA PRO A 92 -2.80 -4.96 -4.72
C PRO A 92 -2.83 -4.69 -3.22
N ARG A 93 -3.27 -5.68 -2.45
CA ARG A 93 -3.08 -5.77 -0.99
C ARG A 93 -2.37 -7.07 -0.66
N PRO A 94 -1.53 -7.13 0.39
CA PRO A 94 -0.73 -8.31 0.71
C PRO A 94 -1.56 -9.41 1.42
N THR A 95 -2.67 -9.83 0.81
CA THR A 95 -3.47 -10.96 1.31
C THR A 95 -2.80 -12.30 0.95
N PRO A 96 -3.13 -13.39 1.67
CA PRO A 96 -2.61 -14.72 1.34
C PRO A 96 -2.83 -15.12 -0.12
N LEU A 97 -4.04 -14.88 -0.65
CA LEU A 97 -4.36 -15.16 -2.06
C LEU A 97 -3.48 -14.36 -3.01
N ILE A 98 -3.31 -13.05 -2.81
CA ILE A 98 -2.49 -12.22 -3.71
C ILE A 98 -1.03 -12.67 -3.70
N ARG A 99 -0.47 -12.96 -2.52
CA ARG A 99 0.88 -13.53 -2.42
C ARG A 99 1.00 -14.85 -3.17
N ARG A 100 0.00 -15.74 -3.03
CA ARG A 100 -0.04 -17.03 -3.74
C ARG A 100 -0.08 -16.86 -5.25
N LEU A 101 -0.86 -15.91 -5.76
CA LEU A 101 -0.98 -15.65 -7.20
C LEU A 101 0.29 -15.03 -7.79
N VAL A 102 0.84 -14.01 -7.13
CA VAL A 102 2.03 -13.29 -7.62
C VAL A 102 3.28 -14.16 -7.58
N ASN A 103 3.40 -15.06 -6.59
CA ASN A 103 4.52 -15.97 -6.46
C ASN A 103 4.31 -17.31 -7.20
N GLY A 104 3.15 -17.50 -7.84
CA GLY A 104 2.82 -18.70 -8.60
C GLY A 104 3.20 -18.61 -10.07
N GLU A 105 2.48 -19.34 -10.92
CA GLU A 105 2.68 -19.37 -12.38
C GLU A 105 1.93 -18.25 -13.14
N ALA A 106 1.31 -17.31 -12.41
CA ALA A 106 0.53 -16.25 -13.03
C ALA A 106 1.44 -15.26 -13.76
N SER A 107 1.03 -14.84 -14.97
CA SER A 107 1.62 -13.68 -15.62
C SER A 107 1.09 -12.41 -14.96
N VAL A 108 1.98 -11.63 -14.34
CA VAL A 108 1.61 -10.41 -13.60
C VAL A 108 1.86 -9.18 -14.46
N SER A 109 0.82 -8.38 -14.70
CA SER A 109 0.91 -7.04 -15.28
C SER A 109 0.51 -6.00 -14.24
N ARG A 110 1.12 -4.82 -14.30
CA ARG A 110 0.81 -3.68 -13.41
C ARG A 110 0.47 -2.46 -14.27
N GLY A 111 -0.37 -1.59 -13.75
CA GLY A 111 -0.71 -0.31 -14.38
C GLY A 111 -0.87 0.76 -13.33
N ARG A 112 -0.34 1.96 -13.63
CA ARG A 112 -0.45 3.13 -12.77
C ARG A 112 -1.65 3.97 -13.17
N THR A 113 -2.16 4.77 -12.24
CA THR A 113 -3.17 5.79 -12.52
C THR A 113 -2.72 6.76 -13.61
N SER A 114 -1.42 7.11 -13.62
CA SER A 114 -0.83 7.99 -14.63
C SER A 114 -0.77 7.39 -16.03
N ASP A 115 -0.72 6.05 -16.17
CA ASP A 115 -0.78 5.39 -17.48
C ASP A 115 -2.14 5.61 -18.15
N ASN A 116 -3.19 5.88 -17.36
CA ASN A 116 -4.54 6.19 -17.83
C ASN A 116 -4.82 7.71 -17.92
N ALA A 117 -3.78 8.56 -17.89
CA ALA A 117 -3.96 10.01 -17.80
C ALA A 117 -4.81 10.62 -18.93
N ALA A 118 -4.77 10.05 -20.14
CA ALA A 118 -5.58 10.50 -21.27
C ALA A 118 -7.10 10.38 -21.04
N HIS A 119 -7.52 9.53 -20.10
CA HIS A 119 -8.91 9.28 -19.75
C HIS A 119 -9.29 9.86 -18.37
N LEU A 120 -8.38 10.57 -17.72
CA LEU A 120 -8.56 11.16 -16.41
C LEU A 120 -8.54 12.70 -16.50
N SER A 121 -9.29 13.36 -15.62
CA SER A 121 -9.22 14.82 -15.59
C SER A 121 -7.88 15.27 -15.01
N ALA A 122 -7.25 16.27 -15.64
CA ALA A 122 -5.98 16.83 -15.15
C ALA A 122 -6.11 17.37 -13.71
N GLY A 123 -7.28 17.91 -13.36
CA GLY A 123 -7.58 18.37 -12.00
C GLY A 123 -7.61 17.23 -10.97
N PHE A 124 -8.14 16.06 -11.33
CA PHE A 124 -8.12 14.87 -10.48
C PHE A 124 -6.69 14.41 -10.23
N LEU A 125 -5.88 14.26 -11.29
CA LEU A 125 -4.47 13.86 -11.17
C LEU A 125 -3.69 14.81 -10.26
N ALA A 126 -3.84 16.12 -10.47
CA ALA A 126 -3.19 17.12 -9.63
C ALA A 126 -3.69 17.12 -8.17
N HIS A 127 -4.94 16.72 -7.94
CA HIS A 127 -5.51 16.60 -6.60
C HIS A 127 -4.96 15.38 -5.87
N VAL A 128 -5.00 14.19 -6.48
CA VAL A 128 -4.51 12.95 -5.85
C VAL A 128 -3.01 13.01 -5.59
N GLU A 129 -2.23 13.59 -6.51
CA GLU A 129 -0.80 13.79 -6.30
C GLU A 129 -0.53 14.72 -5.11
N ARG A 130 -1.27 15.83 -5.00
CA ARG A 130 -1.09 16.79 -3.89
C ARG A 130 -1.49 16.20 -2.54
N GLN A 131 -2.55 15.39 -2.53
CA GLN A 131 -3.10 14.86 -1.29
C GLN A 131 -2.40 13.60 -0.80
N TYR A 132 -1.98 12.73 -1.73
CA TYR A 132 -1.47 11.39 -1.41
C TYR A 132 -0.05 11.15 -1.92
N GLY A 133 0.51 12.01 -2.77
CA GLY A 133 1.84 11.83 -3.37
C GLY A 133 2.92 11.57 -2.32
N GLY A 134 3.82 10.64 -2.64
CA GLY A 134 4.90 10.21 -1.74
C GLY A 134 4.48 9.35 -0.55
N THR A 135 3.19 9.01 -0.41
CA THR A 135 2.70 8.10 0.65
C THR A 135 2.71 6.64 0.20
N VAL A 136 2.69 5.72 1.16
CA VAL A 136 2.47 4.28 0.90
C VAL A 136 1.12 4.05 0.23
N LEU A 137 0.10 4.83 0.62
CA LEU A 137 -1.23 4.76 0.02
C LEU A 137 -1.18 5.11 -1.48
N ALA A 138 -0.44 6.15 -1.88
CA ALA A 138 -0.27 6.47 -3.30
C ALA A 138 0.48 5.37 -4.04
N ARG A 139 1.54 4.80 -3.46
CA ARG A 139 2.26 3.68 -4.11
C ARG A 139 1.35 2.48 -4.34
N GLN A 140 0.47 2.16 -3.39
CA GLN A 140 -0.48 1.06 -3.52
C GLN A 140 -1.63 1.39 -4.49
N GLU A 141 -2.35 2.48 -4.23
CA GLU A 141 -3.62 2.80 -4.93
C GLU A 141 -3.40 3.53 -6.27
N LEU A 142 -2.31 4.30 -6.41
CA LEU A 142 -2.01 5.04 -7.64
C LEU A 142 -0.96 4.33 -8.50
N ASP A 143 0.10 3.78 -7.90
CA ASP A 143 1.18 3.13 -8.66
C ASP A 143 1.02 1.61 -8.81
N GLY A 144 0.02 1.01 -8.16
CA GLY A 144 -0.24 -0.43 -8.23
C GLY A 144 0.89 -1.28 -7.66
N GLU A 145 1.60 -0.77 -6.66
CA GLU A 145 2.67 -1.50 -5.98
C GLU A 145 2.11 -2.42 -4.89
N LEU A 146 2.53 -3.69 -4.92
CA LEU A 146 2.31 -4.60 -3.81
C LEU A 146 3.31 -4.25 -2.70
N ILE A 147 2.82 -3.55 -1.67
CA ILE A 147 3.62 -3.22 -0.49
C ILE A 147 3.48 -4.35 0.53
N GLU A 148 4.57 -5.06 0.78
CA GLU A 148 4.62 -6.12 1.79
C GLU A 148 5.28 -5.63 3.07
N ASP A 149 4.64 -5.89 4.22
CA ASP A 149 5.33 -5.85 5.50
C ASP A 149 6.24 -7.07 5.63
N VAL A 150 7.46 -6.87 6.15
CA VAL A 150 8.41 -7.96 6.39
C VAL A 150 7.81 -8.93 7.42
N GLN A 151 7.81 -10.23 7.14
CA GLN A 151 7.30 -11.25 8.07
C GLN A 151 8.09 -11.18 9.40
N GLY A 152 7.38 -10.97 10.51
CA GLY A 152 7.99 -10.78 11.84
C GLY A 152 8.37 -9.34 12.17
N ALA A 153 7.99 -8.36 11.35
CA ALA A 153 8.16 -6.95 11.67
C ALA A 153 7.45 -6.60 12.99
N LEU A 154 8.18 -5.95 13.90
CA LEU A 154 7.64 -5.42 15.16
C LEU A 154 6.62 -4.29 14.93
N TRP A 155 6.73 -3.61 13.79
CA TRP A 155 5.84 -2.54 13.35
C TRP A 155 5.44 -2.78 11.90
N THR A 156 4.14 -2.84 11.64
CA THR A 156 3.61 -2.87 10.27
C THR A 156 3.44 -1.46 9.73
N CYS A 157 3.39 -1.31 8.40
CA CYS A 157 3.07 -0.02 7.78
C CYS A 157 1.72 0.51 8.28
N SER A 158 0.72 -0.36 8.45
CA SER A 158 -0.59 0.02 8.98
C SER A 158 -0.54 0.59 10.40
N MET A 159 0.32 0.06 11.28
CA MET A 159 0.52 0.60 12.63
C MET A 159 1.15 2.00 12.59
N ILE A 160 2.14 2.21 11.72
CA ILE A 160 2.80 3.51 11.57
C ILE A 160 1.82 4.55 11.04
N GLU A 161 1.02 4.21 10.03
CA GLU A 161 0.03 5.13 9.47
C GLU A 161 -1.09 5.46 10.47
N ALA A 162 -1.57 4.49 11.26
CA ALA A 162 -2.54 4.74 12.31
C ALA A 162 -2.00 5.67 13.42
N ALA A 163 -0.68 5.69 13.63
CA ALA A 163 -0.02 6.57 14.58
C ALA A 163 0.38 7.93 14.00
N ARG A 164 0.24 8.14 12.68
CA ARG A 164 0.65 9.37 12.01
C ARG A 164 -0.25 10.54 12.41
N VAL A 165 0.37 11.62 12.86
CA VAL A 165 -0.30 12.88 13.16
C VAL A 165 0.14 13.97 12.18
N VAL A 166 -0.76 14.88 11.84
CA VAL A 166 -0.45 16.02 10.96
C VAL A 166 0.40 17.06 11.68
N GLN A 167 0.16 17.26 12.97
CA GLN A 167 0.86 18.21 13.80
C GLN A 167 1.13 17.59 15.18
N ALA A 168 2.37 17.73 15.67
CA ALA A 168 2.72 17.37 17.04
C ALA A 168 2.09 18.38 18.02
N PRO A 169 1.89 18.01 19.31
CA PRO A 169 1.43 18.96 20.33
C PRO A 169 2.31 20.21 20.42
N ASP A 170 1.70 21.38 20.66
CA ASP A 170 2.43 22.66 20.76
C ASP A 170 3.39 22.71 21.96
N ARG A 171 3.05 21.98 23.03
CA ARG A 171 3.89 21.84 24.22
C ARG A 171 4.53 20.46 24.24
N LEU A 172 5.85 20.46 24.24
CA LEU A 172 6.69 19.28 24.41
C LEU A 172 7.36 19.36 25.78
N ASP A 173 7.42 18.22 26.46
CA ASP A 173 8.06 18.07 27.77
C ASP A 173 9.59 17.95 27.62
N ASP A 174 10.04 17.29 26.56
CA ASP A 174 11.45 17.12 26.22
C ASP A 174 11.62 17.07 24.70
N LEU A 175 12.83 17.39 24.26
CA LEU A 175 13.28 17.18 22.89
C LEU A 175 14.52 16.29 22.91
N VAL A 176 14.57 15.30 22.02
CA VAL A 176 15.70 14.37 21.87
C VAL A 176 16.11 14.30 20.41
N VAL A 177 17.41 14.36 20.12
CA VAL A 177 17.95 14.04 18.79
C VAL A 177 18.60 12.67 18.88
N ALA A 178 18.09 11.71 18.13
CA ALA A 178 18.68 10.39 17.98
C ALA A 178 19.55 10.35 16.73
N ILE A 179 20.70 9.68 16.83
CA ILE A 179 21.69 9.57 15.77
C ILE A 179 22.06 8.10 15.65
N ASP A 180 21.98 7.56 14.44
CA ASP A 180 22.43 6.23 14.08
C ASP A 180 23.53 6.37 13.01
N PRO A 181 24.81 6.51 13.43
CA PRO A 181 25.90 6.79 12.52
C PRO A 181 26.34 5.52 11.77
N PRO A 182 26.75 5.64 10.49
CA PRO A 182 27.27 4.50 9.74
C PRO A 182 28.62 4.04 10.31
N ALA A 183 28.89 2.73 10.22
CA ALA A 183 30.15 2.15 10.69
C ALA A 183 31.38 2.58 9.86
N THR A 184 31.19 3.10 8.64
CA THR A 184 32.27 3.52 7.72
C THR A 184 31.98 4.89 7.10
N SER A 185 33.00 5.58 6.57
CA SER A 185 32.90 6.96 6.04
C SER A 185 33.46 7.11 4.63
N HIS A 186 32.77 6.51 3.65
CA HIS A 186 33.06 6.62 2.21
C HIS A 186 31.78 6.94 1.44
N ASP A 187 31.88 7.28 0.14
CA ASP A 187 30.73 7.69 -0.69
C ASP A 187 29.65 6.61 -0.87
N HIS A 188 29.96 5.36 -0.51
CA HIS A 188 29.03 4.23 -0.47
C HIS A 188 28.65 3.80 0.95
N ALA A 189 29.02 4.57 1.98
CA ALA A 189 28.62 4.29 3.34
C ALA A 189 27.11 4.39 3.51
N ASP A 190 26.58 3.64 4.47
CA ASP A 190 25.18 3.69 4.84
C ASP A 190 24.77 5.10 5.28
N THR A 191 23.47 5.39 5.18
CA THR A 191 22.90 6.65 5.63
C THR A 191 23.06 6.78 7.15
N CYS A 192 23.62 7.89 7.61
CA CYS A 192 23.56 8.32 8.99
C CYS A 192 22.12 8.74 9.31
N GLY A 193 21.42 7.94 10.12
CA GLY A 193 20.08 8.24 10.58
C GLY A 193 20.10 9.38 11.59
N ILE A 194 19.35 10.46 11.34
CA ILE A 194 19.27 11.59 12.29
C ILE A 194 17.81 12.02 12.40
N ILE A 195 17.22 11.85 13.58
CA ILE A 195 15.84 12.25 13.83
C ILE A 195 15.74 13.12 15.09
N ALA A 196 14.88 14.14 15.03
CA ALA A 196 14.46 14.88 16.20
C ALA A 196 13.08 14.41 16.65
N VAL A 197 12.96 14.07 17.93
CA VAL A 197 11.70 13.65 18.54
C VAL A 197 11.33 14.57 19.71
N GLY A 198 10.04 14.88 19.81
CA GLY A 198 9.45 15.56 20.96
C GLY A 198 8.69 14.57 21.82
N LEU A 199 8.82 14.69 23.14
CA LEU A 199 8.02 13.95 24.11
C LEU A 199 6.87 14.83 24.57
N ALA A 200 5.66 14.31 24.62
CA ALA A 200 4.52 15.02 25.20
C ALA A 200 3.55 14.04 25.85
N GLU A 201 2.90 14.49 26.93
CA GLU A 201 1.73 13.83 27.48
C GLU A 201 0.51 14.00 26.57
N VAL A 202 -0.12 12.87 26.21
CA VAL A 202 -1.33 12.83 25.38
C VAL A 202 -2.50 12.37 26.24
N PRO A 203 -3.57 13.18 26.39
CA PRO A 203 -4.73 12.81 27.19
C PRO A 203 -5.31 11.45 26.77
N GLY A 204 -5.42 10.52 27.73
CA GLY A 204 -5.94 9.18 27.51
C GLY A 204 -4.94 8.16 26.94
N TYR A 205 -3.75 8.60 26.51
CA TYR A 205 -2.74 7.74 25.91
C TYR A 205 -1.39 7.76 26.64
N GLY A 206 -1.20 8.71 27.57
CA GLY A 206 0.03 8.90 28.34
C GLY A 206 1.14 9.55 27.52
N ARG A 207 2.37 9.49 28.02
CA ARG A 207 3.58 9.99 27.35
C ARG A 207 3.77 9.33 25.97
N LYS A 208 3.93 10.15 24.92
CA LYS A 208 4.22 9.74 23.55
C LYS A 208 5.43 10.46 22.97
N CYS A 209 6.04 9.83 21.98
CA CYS A 209 7.10 10.41 21.15
C CYS A 209 6.52 10.84 19.80
N PHE A 210 6.88 12.04 19.36
CA PHE A 210 6.50 12.61 18.07
C PHE A 210 7.76 12.87 17.25
N VAL A 211 7.84 12.32 16.04
CA VAL A 211 8.93 12.66 15.11
C VAL A 211 8.67 14.06 14.55
N LEU A 212 9.57 15.01 14.85
CA LEU A 212 9.44 16.41 14.49
C LEU A 212 10.20 16.74 13.20
N ALA A 213 11.29 16.02 12.96
CA ALA A 213 12.14 16.21 11.79
C ALA A 213 13.04 15.00 11.55
N ASP A 214 13.34 14.77 10.28
CA ASP A 214 14.38 13.85 9.81
C ASP A 214 15.47 14.68 9.10
N ALA A 215 16.71 14.52 9.54
CA ALA A 215 17.89 15.15 8.96
C ALA A 215 18.93 14.11 8.51
N SER A 216 18.50 12.88 8.27
CA SER A 216 19.35 11.77 7.84
C SER A 216 20.19 12.14 6.62
N VAL A 217 21.39 11.58 6.55
CA VAL A 217 22.40 11.98 5.56
C VAL A 217 23.33 10.85 5.20
N GLN A 218 23.59 10.67 3.91
CA GLN A 218 24.53 9.68 3.43
C GLN A 218 25.89 10.32 3.11
N GLY A 219 26.98 9.55 3.30
CA GLY A 219 28.31 9.92 2.83
C GLY A 219 29.02 11.04 3.62
N LEU A 220 28.46 11.51 4.73
CA LEU A 220 29.13 12.51 5.57
C LEU A 220 30.07 11.87 6.60
N ARG A 221 31.18 12.57 6.87
CA ARG A 221 32.14 12.22 7.93
C ARG A 221 31.60 12.63 9.31
N PRO A 222 32.15 12.08 10.42
CA PRO A 222 31.74 12.39 11.79
C PRO A 222 31.51 13.87 12.13
N LEU A 223 32.46 14.73 11.74
CA LEU A 223 32.35 16.17 12.01
C LEU A 223 31.20 16.82 11.23
N ASP A 224 30.94 16.34 10.01
CA ASP A 224 29.98 16.95 9.09
C ASP A 224 28.53 16.57 9.47
N TRP A 225 28.26 15.30 9.82
CA TRP A 225 26.95 14.95 10.36
C TRP A 225 26.75 15.50 11.79
N GLY A 226 27.81 15.65 12.58
CA GLY A 226 27.74 16.32 13.89
C GLY A 226 27.29 17.78 13.79
N ALA A 227 27.81 18.52 12.81
CA ALA A 227 27.33 19.88 12.54
C ALA A 227 25.84 19.90 12.14
N ARG A 228 25.37 18.88 11.42
CA ARG A 228 23.96 18.75 11.03
C ARG A 228 23.05 18.48 12.23
N VAL A 229 23.50 17.69 13.21
CA VAL A 229 22.82 17.50 14.49
C VAL A 229 22.71 18.83 15.25
N SER A 230 23.79 19.58 15.38
CA SER A 230 23.77 20.88 16.05
C SER A 230 22.82 21.88 15.36
N ALA A 231 22.82 21.91 14.03
CA ALA A 231 21.91 22.76 13.26
C ALA A 231 20.43 22.35 13.45
N LEU A 232 20.15 21.05 13.47
CA LEU A 232 18.81 20.52 13.72
C LEU A 232 18.31 20.90 15.13
N ALA A 233 19.16 20.72 16.15
CA ALA A 233 18.86 21.06 17.53
C ALA A 233 18.59 22.58 17.67
N ALA A 234 19.46 23.42 17.13
CA ALA A 234 19.29 24.88 17.17
C ALA A 234 17.99 25.33 16.48
N ARG A 235 17.65 24.75 15.32
CA ARG A 235 16.42 25.06 14.58
C ARG A 235 15.15 24.75 15.38
N LEU A 236 15.17 23.70 16.18
CA LEU A 236 14.04 23.27 17.02
C LEU A 236 14.01 23.95 18.38
N GLY A 237 14.91 24.91 18.63
CA GLY A 237 14.94 25.65 19.89
C GLY A 237 15.49 24.85 21.06
N PHE A 238 16.34 23.84 20.82
CA PHE A 238 17.14 23.25 21.89
C PHE A 238 18.03 24.34 22.49
N VAL A 239 17.68 24.79 23.68
CA VAL A 239 18.62 25.49 24.55
C VAL A 239 19.40 24.39 25.26
N VAL A 240 20.68 24.23 24.92
CA VAL A 240 21.58 23.40 25.72
C VAL A 240 21.73 24.10 27.06
N ASP A 241 20.84 23.80 28.00
CA ASP A 241 21.06 24.17 29.39
C ASP A 241 22.20 23.29 29.89
N THR A 242 23.31 23.92 30.27
CA THR A 242 24.51 23.26 30.80
C THR A 242 24.16 22.21 31.87
N PRO A 243 24.95 21.13 32.01
CA PRO A 243 24.49 19.90 32.62
C PRO A 243 24.04 20.12 34.06
N ARG A 244 22.77 19.80 34.36
CA ARG A 244 22.38 19.44 35.73
C ARG A 244 23.10 18.16 36.08
N THR A 245 24.23 18.30 36.77
CA THR A 245 24.96 17.21 37.39
C THR A 245 24.04 16.51 38.40
N GLY A 246 23.44 15.41 37.96
CA GLY A 246 22.45 14.63 38.70
C GLY A 246 22.44 13.18 38.26
N HIS A 247 23.62 12.56 38.29
CA HIS A 247 23.88 11.11 38.29
C HIS A 247 23.52 10.30 37.02
N SER A 248 24.56 9.59 36.56
CA SER A 248 24.65 8.62 35.46
C SER A 248 24.40 9.16 34.06
N GLY A 249 25.50 9.53 33.40
CA GLY A 249 25.52 9.76 31.98
C GLY A 249 25.52 8.44 31.20
N GLN A 250 24.91 8.49 30.02
CA GLN A 250 25.34 7.75 28.84
C GLN A 250 24.84 8.54 27.63
N LEU A 251 25.75 9.28 27.01
CA LEU A 251 25.72 9.50 25.56
C LEU A 251 25.95 8.11 24.95
N GLY A 252 24.85 7.40 24.69
CA GLY A 252 24.88 6.12 24.00
C GLY A 252 25.18 6.34 22.53
N LEU A 253 26.47 6.38 22.19
CA LEU A 253 26.97 5.88 20.93
C LEU A 253 27.13 4.37 21.11
N ALA A 254 26.16 3.61 20.63
CA ALA A 254 26.25 2.18 20.37
C ALA A 254 25.31 1.85 19.22
#